data_AF-A0A7G8BZA6-F1
#
_entry.id   AF-A0A7G8BZA6-F1
#
_cell.length_a   1.000
_cell.length_b   1.000
_cell.length_c   1.000
_cell.angle_alpha   90.00
_cell.angle_beta   90.00
_cell.angle_gamma   90.00
#
_symmetry.space_group_name_H-M   'P 1'
#
loop_
_entity.id
_entity.type
_entity.pdbx_description
1 polymer ?
#
loop_
_entity_poly.entity_id
_entity_poly.type
_entity_poly.pdbx_seq_one_letter_code
_entity_poly.pdbx_strand_id
1 'polypeptide(L)'
;MRFFKALALSVVALVLSASALRADTVTYNLTLTPYAGSIYGGTGTLTLEGAPSATGISDYTVAAGNLDDVTFNIGGQTFTLAGADGNTLVRFLDGQLNDITFSEMIGASPYRFTFHSTSGYAFYYNDNQAASYGSFTASLAPSTSPVPEPQSLALFATGLLGGAGVLGRRFRSVKSN
;
A
#
# COMPACT_ATOMS: atom_id res chain seq x y z
N MET A 1 -9.30 -17.66 44.28
CA MET A 1 -8.25 -18.29 43.43
C MET A 1 -8.65 -18.53 41.98
N ARG A 2 -9.94 -18.54 41.60
CA ARG A 2 -10.37 -18.78 40.21
C ARG A 2 -10.26 -17.57 39.27
N PHE A 3 -10.43 -16.34 39.78
CA PHE A 3 -10.35 -15.10 39.00
C PHE A 3 -8.94 -14.73 38.46
N PHE A 4 -7.88 -14.99 39.22
CA PHE A 4 -6.50 -14.67 38.80
C PHE A 4 -5.97 -15.59 37.69
N LYS A 5 -6.49 -16.82 37.58
CA LYS A 5 -6.13 -17.76 36.50
C LYS A 5 -6.77 -17.35 35.17
N ALA A 6 -7.97 -16.77 35.20
CA ALA A 6 -8.65 -16.29 34.00
C ALA A 6 -7.95 -15.06 33.39
N LEU A 7 -7.47 -14.14 34.22
CA LEU A 7 -6.79 -12.91 33.75
C LEU A 7 -5.43 -13.20 33.08
N ALA A 8 -4.65 -14.13 33.62
CA ALA A 8 -3.36 -14.53 33.04
C ALA A 8 -3.50 -15.24 31.68
N LEU A 9 -4.61 -15.98 31.47
CA LEU A 9 -4.91 -16.63 30.20
C LEU A 9 -5.33 -15.62 29.11
N SER A 10 -6.06 -14.56 29.49
CA SER A 10 -6.48 -13.50 28.57
C SER A 10 -5.33 -12.62 28.04
N VAL A 11 -4.28 -12.38 28.84
CA VAL A 11 -3.11 -11.59 28.40
C VAL A 11 -2.27 -12.36 27.38
N VAL A 12 -2.11 -13.68 27.55
CA VAL A 12 -1.39 -14.53 26.59
C VAL A 12 -2.17 -14.68 25.28
N ALA A 13 -3.51 -14.73 25.34
CA ALA A 13 -4.36 -14.77 24.15
C ALA A 13 -4.34 -13.45 23.35
N LEU A 14 -4.20 -12.28 24.01
CA LEU A 14 -4.05 -10.99 23.33
C LEU A 14 -2.69 -10.85 22.62
N VAL A 15 -1.61 -11.42 23.18
CA VAL A 15 -0.27 -11.37 22.58
C VAL A 15 -0.14 -12.31 21.37
N LEU A 16 -0.93 -13.40 21.33
CA LEU A 16 -0.90 -14.39 20.24
C LEU A 16 -1.87 -14.10 19.08
N SER A 17 -2.78 -13.13 19.23
CA SER A 17 -3.80 -12.81 18.21
C SER A 17 -3.40 -11.67 17.26
N ALA A 18 -2.19 -11.13 17.40
CA ALA A 18 -1.72 -9.98 16.62
C ALA A 18 -1.09 -10.32 15.26
N SER A 19 -1.08 -11.58 14.82
CA SER A 19 -0.77 -11.91 13.44
C SER A 19 -2.02 -11.72 12.58
N ALA A 20 -2.36 -10.45 12.33
CA ALA A 20 -3.26 -10.10 11.24
C ALA A 20 -2.62 -10.64 9.95
N LEU A 21 -3.26 -11.64 9.36
CA LEU A 21 -2.93 -12.23 8.07
C LEU A 21 -3.24 -11.17 6.99
N ARG A 22 -2.43 -10.12 6.88
CA ARG A 22 -2.52 -9.19 5.74
C ARG A 22 -1.97 -9.90 4.52
N ALA A 23 -2.68 -9.80 3.40
CA ALA A 23 -2.09 -10.12 2.12
C ALA A 23 -0.83 -9.24 1.96
N ASP A 24 0.25 -9.84 1.43
CA ASP A 24 1.49 -9.12 1.23
C ASP A 24 1.25 -8.09 0.13
N THR A 25 1.36 -6.81 0.47
CA THR A 25 1.19 -5.74 -0.51
C THR A 25 2.44 -5.65 -1.37
N VAL A 26 2.23 -5.45 -2.66
CA VAL A 26 3.33 -5.41 -3.64
C VAL A 26 3.31 -4.06 -4.32
N THR A 27 4.41 -3.32 -4.15
CA THR A 27 4.60 -2.02 -4.80
C THR A 27 5.48 -2.15 -6.03
N TYR A 28 5.08 -1.52 -7.12
CA TYR A 28 5.85 -1.35 -8.35
C TYR A 28 6.20 0.12 -8.57
N ASN A 29 7.42 0.39 -8.98
CA ASN A 29 7.81 1.67 -9.56
C ASN A 29 7.46 1.67 -11.05
N LEU A 30 6.77 2.71 -11.50
CA LEU A 30 6.39 2.93 -12.88
C LEU A 30 7.34 3.94 -13.52
N THR A 31 7.71 3.69 -14.77
CA THR A 31 8.38 4.66 -15.64
C THR A 31 7.49 4.96 -16.85
N LEU A 32 7.24 6.24 -17.10
CA LEU A 32 6.44 6.71 -18.23
C LEU A 32 7.41 7.21 -19.30
N THR A 33 7.51 6.46 -20.40
CA THR A 33 8.45 6.75 -21.48
C THR A 33 7.70 7.40 -22.64
N PRO A 34 8.01 8.66 -23.00
CA PRO A 34 7.34 9.34 -24.11
C PRO A 34 7.72 8.73 -25.46
N TYR A 35 6.75 8.68 -26.38
CA TYR A 35 7.01 8.36 -27.77
C TYR A 35 7.68 9.52 -28.50
N ALA A 36 8.24 9.25 -29.68
CA ALA A 36 8.83 10.28 -30.53
C ALA A 36 7.83 11.42 -30.80
N GLY A 37 8.28 12.67 -30.61
CA GLY A 37 7.44 13.86 -30.73
C GLY A 37 6.68 14.27 -29.46
N SER A 38 6.69 13.44 -28.41
CA SER A 38 6.17 13.79 -27.08
C SER A 38 7.31 14.27 -26.17
N ILE A 39 7.03 15.27 -25.33
CA ILE A 39 8.06 15.92 -24.51
C ILE A 39 7.97 15.57 -23.03
N TYR A 40 6.82 15.10 -22.56
CA TYR A 40 6.62 14.75 -21.16
C TYR A 40 6.70 13.24 -20.96
N GLY A 41 7.76 12.80 -20.27
CA GLY A 41 7.82 11.54 -19.57
C GLY A 41 7.56 11.72 -18.07
N GLY A 42 7.62 10.64 -17.32
CA GLY A 42 7.28 10.68 -15.90
C GLY A 42 7.66 9.42 -15.13
N THR A 43 7.26 9.40 -13.87
CA THR A 43 7.40 8.26 -12.97
C THR A 43 6.09 8.03 -12.25
N GLY A 44 5.97 6.89 -11.56
CA GLY A 44 4.79 6.62 -10.76
C GLY A 44 5.00 5.46 -9.82
N THR A 45 3.96 5.16 -9.05
CA THR A 45 3.92 4.00 -8.17
C THR A 45 2.58 3.31 -8.31
N LEU A 46 2.60 2.00 -8.09
CA LEU A 46 1.42 1.14 -8.09
C LEU A 46 1.54 0.21 -6.87
N THR A 47 0.50 0.12 -6.06
CA THR A 47 0.46 -0.80 -4.92
C THR A 47 -0.73 -1.73 -5.05
N LEU A 48 -0.45 -3.03 -4.96
CA LEU A 48 -1.40 -4.13 -5.19
C LEU A 48 -1.50 -5.00 -3.95
N GLU A 49 -2.69 -5.53 -3.69
CA GLU A 49 -2.88 -6.61 -2.71
C GLU A 49 -2.47 -7.94 -3.35
N GLY A 50 -1.22 -8.35 -3.12
CA GLY A 50 -0.63 -9.57 -3.66
C GLY A 50 0.01 -9.43 -5.04
N ALA A 51 1.03 -10.26 -5.28
CA ALA A 51 1.75 -10.27 -6.54
C ALA A 51 0.88 -10.79 -7.72
N PRO A 52 1.05 -10.24 -8.93
CA PRO A 52 0.42 -10.77 -10.13
C PRO A 52 0.79 -12.23 -10.39
N SER A 53 -0.15 -12.99 -10.95
CA SER A 53 0.12 -14.36 -11.39
C SER A 53 1.19 -14.37 -12.49
N ALA A 54 2.15 -15.28 -12.39
CA ALA A 54 3.18 -15.49 -13.41
C ALA A 54 2.61 -16.02 -14.74
N THR A 55 1.37 -16.50 -14.76
CA THR A 55 0.67 -16.98 -15.95
C THR A 55 -0.78 -16.50 -15.98
N GLY A 56 -1.28 -16.16 -17.16
CA GLY A 56 -2.65 -15.69 -17.37
C GLY A 56 -2.86 -14.22 -17.01
N ILE A 57 -4.12 -13.83 -16.83
CA ILE A 57 -4.53 -12.44 -16.56
C ILE A 57 -4.66 -12.24 -15.05
N SER A 58 -4.12 -11.13 -14.54
CA SER A 58 -4.38 -10.64 -13.17
C SER A 58 -4.91 -9.21 -13.23
N ASP A 59 -6.15 -9.01 -12.76
CA ASP A 59 -6.83 -7.71 -12.76
C ASP A 59 -6.93 -7.14 -11.35
N TYR A 60 -6.52 -5.89 -11.22
CA TYR A 60 -6.52 -5.13 -9.97
C TYR A 60 -7.39 -3.89 -10.14
N THR A 61 -8.37 -3.73 -9.26
CA THR A 61 -9.31 -2.61 -9.29
C THR A 61 -9.64 -2.14 -7.89
N VAL A 62 -9.98 -0.86 -7.76
CA VAL A 62 -10.42 -0.29 -6.48
C VAL A 62 -11.68 -0.99 -5.97
N ALA A 63 -12.61 -1.29 -6.88
CA ALA A 63 -13.88 -1.91 -6.55
C ALA A 63 -13.73 -3.35 -6.02
N ALA A 64 -12.72 -4.08 -6.50
CA ALA A 64 -12.40 -5.41 -5.99
C ALA A 64 -11.57 -5.36 -4.68
N GLY A 65 -11.13 -4.18 -4.25
CA GLY A 65 -10.34 -3.99 -3.03
C GLY A 65 -8.95 -4.61 -3.10
N ASN A 66 -8.40 -4.79 -4.30
CA ASN A 66 -7.06 -5.35 -4.52
C ASN A 66 -6.08 -4.36 -5.18
N LEU A 67 -6.53 -3.14 -5.46
CA LEU A 67 -5.70 -2.03 -5.91
C LEU A 67 -5.69 -0.95 -4.81
N ASP A 68 -4.55 -0.81 -4.13
CA ASP A 68 -4.43 0.08 -2.97
C ASP A 68 -4.08 1.50 -3.37
N ASP A 69 -3.15 1.65 -4.31
CA ASP A 69 -2.68 2.96 -4.74
C ASP A 69 -2.18 2.95 -6.19
N VAL A 70 -2.40 4.08 -6.85
CA VAL A 70 -1.81 4.42 -8.15
C VAL A 70 -1.46 5.89 -8.11
N THR A 71 -0.21 6.21 -8.42
CA THR A 71 0.28 7.58 -8.53
C THR A 71 1.07 7.76 -9.82
N PHE A 72 0.87 8.88 -10.51
CA PHE A 72 1.65 9.30 -11.67
C PHE A 72 2.19 10.71 -11.47
N ASN A 73 3.48 10.89 -11.74
CA ASN A 73 4.18 12.17 -11.72
C ASN A 73 4.67 12.50 -13.13
N ILE A 74 4.04 13.48 -13.79
CA ILE A 74 4.32 13.86 -15.17
C ILE A 74 4.09 15.36 -15.37
N GLY A 75 5.00 16.05 -16.06
CA GLY A 75 4.85 17.49 -16.34
C GLY A 75 4.75 18.37 -15.09
N GLY A 76 5.32 17.94 -13.96
CA GLY A 76 5.21 18.63 -12.67
C GLY A 76 3.86 18.50 -11.98
N GLN A 77 2.96 17.65 -12.49
CA GLN A 77 1.67 17.31 -11.88
C GLN A 77 1.73 15.92 -11.25
N THR A 78 0.93 15.72 -10.20
CA THR A 78 0.78 14.44 -9.52
C THR A 78 -0.68 14.01 -9.62
N PHE A 79 -0.93 12.93 -10.36
CA PHE A 79 -2.22 12.28 -10.49
C PHE A 79 -2.28 11.10 -9.53
N THR A 80 -3.39 10.91 -8.83
CA THR A 80 -3.54 9.88 -7.80
C THR A 80 -4.89 9.20 -7.88
N LEU A 81 -4.99 8.02 -7.29
CA LEU A 81 -6.25 7.28 -7.20
C LEU A 81 -7.40 8.10 -6.56
N ALA A 82 -7.09 9.06 -5.68
CA ALA A 82 -8.07 9.91 -5.02
C ALA A 82 -8.75 10.91 -5.98
N GLY A 83 -8.07 11.32 -7.05
CA GLY A 83 -8.61 12.21 -8.08
C GLY A 83 -9.12 11.46 -9.32
N ALA A 84 -9.09 10.14 -9.32
CA ALA A 84 -9.45 9.34 -10.48
C ALA A 84 -10.92 9.54 -10.90
N ASP A 85 -11.11 9.85 -12.18
CA ASP A 85 -12.40 9.94 -12.86
C ASP A 85 -12.81 8.55 -13.36
N GLY A 86 -13.53 7.79 -12.53
CA GLY A 86 -14.11 6.50 -12.90
C GLY A 86 -13.37 5.28 -12.37
N ASN A 87 -13.54 4.14 -13.04
CA ASN A 87 -12.97 2.86 -12.58
C ASN A 87 -11.52 2.75 -13.02
N THR A 88 -10.61 2.70 -12.04
CA THR A 88 -9.20 2.37 -12.29
C THR A 88 -9.02 0.86 -12.37
N LEU A 89 -8.33 0.40 -13.42
CA LEU A 89 -7.92 -0.99 -13.64
C LEU A 89 -6.42 -1.03 -13.88
N VAL A 90 -5.76 -1.99 -13.25
CA VAL A 90 -4.40 -2.39 -13.61
C VAL A 90 -4.41 -3.87 -13.95
N ARG A 91 -3.94 -4.20 -15.15
CA ARG A 91 -3.90 -5.55 -15.66
C ARG A 91 -2.48 -6.00 -15.89
N PHE A 92 -2.19 -7.19 -15.41
CA PHE A 92 -1.00 -7.95 -15.77
C PHE A 92 -1.37 -9.14 -16.65
N LEU A 93 -0.48 -9.47 -17.57
CA LEU A 93 -0.52 -10.68 -18.39
C LEU A 93 0.81 -11.41 -18.20
N ASP A 94 0.74 -12.67 -17.76
CA ASP A 94 1.91 -13.52 -17.52
C ASP A 94 2.97 -12.84 -16.62
N GLY A 95 2.50 -12.17 -15.55
CA GLY A 95 3.34 -11.45 -14.59
C GLY A 95 3.89 -10.10 -15.07
N GLN A 96 3.59 -9.68 -16.30
CA GLN A 96 4.03 -8.40 -16.86
C GLN A 96 2.90 -7.38 -16.93
N LEU A 97 3.22 -6.11 -16.68
CA LEU A 97 2.24 -5.03 -16.81
C LEU A 97 1.75 -4.98 -18.27
N ASN A 98 0.44 -5.08 -18.45
CA ASN A 98 -0.20 -5.08 -19.76
C ASN A 98 -1.02 -3.81 -20.00
N ASP A 99 -1.82 -3.39 -19.02
CA ASP A 99 -2.67 -2.22 -19.13
C ASP A 99 -2.80 -1.50 -17.78
N ILE A 100 -2.90 -0.17 -17.86
CA ILE A 100 -3.40 0.67 -16.78
C ILE A 100 -4.49 1.53 -17.37
N THR A 101 -5.74 1.27 -17.01
CA THR A 101 -6.86 2.14 -17.31
C THR A 101 -7.04 3.13 -16.16
N PHE A 102 -6.78 4.40 -16.41
CA PHE A 102 -6.89 5.49 -15.44
C PHE A 102 -7.22 6.80 -16.15
N SER A 103 -7.93 7.69 -15.46
CA SER A 103 -8.21 9.04 -15.94
C SER A 103 -8.27 9.98 -14.75
N GLU A 104 -7.72 11.18 -14.86
CA GLU A 104 -7.91 12.26 -13.89
C GLU A 104 -7.69 13.62 -14.57
N MET A 105 -8.44 14.62 -14.13
CA MET A 105 -8.24 16.02 -14.48
C MET A 105 -7.84 16.86 -13.25
N ILE A 106 -6.74 17.60 -13.38
CA ILE A 106 -6.27 18.55 -12.37
C ILE A 106 -6.47 19.98 -12.87
N GLY A 107 -6.99 20.83 -11.99
CA GLY A 107 -7.21 22.24 -12.25
C GLY A 107 -8.44 22.52 -13.12
N ALA A 108 -8.50 23.74 -13.65
CA ALA A 108 -9.58 24.23 -14.49
C ALA A 108 -9.02 25.23 -15.53
N SER A 109 -9.77 25.49 -16.59
CA SER A 109 -9.37 26.45 -17.63
C SER A 109 -9.06 27.82 -16.99
N PRO A 110 -7.95 28.50 -17.37
CA PRO A 110 -7.05 28.16 -18.48
C PRO A 110 -5.85 27.27 -18.11
N TYR A 111 -5.79 26.76 -16.88
CA TYR A 111 -4.69 25.95 -16.35
C TYR A 111 -5.16 24.53 -16.00
N ARG A 112 -5.66 23.81 -17.01
CA ARG A 112 -6.11 22.43 -16.89
C ARG A 112 -5.04 21.45 -17.40
N PHE A 113 -4.88 20.37 -16.65
CA PHE A 113 -4.12 19.17 -17.03
C PHE A 113 -5.03 17.95 -16.98
N THR A 114 -4.85 17.03 -17.91
CA THR A 114 -5.64 15.80 -17.95
C THR A 114 -4.72 14.63 -18.27
N PHE A 115 -4.80 13.57 -17.48
CA PHE A 115 -4.02 12.37 -17.69
C PHE A 115 -4.95 11.19 -17.92
N HIS A 116 -4.86 10.57 -19.09
CA HIS A 116 -5.61 9.37 -19.45
C HIS A 116 -4.63 8.25 -19.75
N SER A 117 -4.98 7.02 -19.40
CA SER A 117 -4.21 5.84 -19.78
C SER A 117 -5.09 4.66 -20.14
N THR A 118 -4.69 3.94 -21.19
CA THR A 118 -5.17 2.62 -21.61
C THR A 118 -4.12 2.04 -22.56
N SER A 119 -3.45 0.95 -22.18
CA SER A 119 -2.30 0.32 -22.85
C SER A 119 -1.07 1.23 -23.07
N GLY A 120 -1.13 2.46 -22.54
CA GLY A 120 -0.20 3.57 -22.73
C GLY A 120 -0.82 4.81 -22.11
N TYR A 121 -0.15 5.96 -22.19
CA TYR A 121 -0.67 7.21 -21.61
C TYR A 121 -0.84 8.33 -22.64
N ALA A 122 -1.73 9.25 -22.29
CA ALA A 122 -1.92 10.55 -22.91
C ALA A 122 -1.99 11.61 -21.80
N PHE A 123 -1.03 12.52 -21.78
CA PHE A 123 -0.98 13.67 -20.89
C PHE A 123 -1.28 14.94 -21.66
N TYR A 124 -2.44 15.53 -21.41
CA TYR A 124 -2.90 16.78 -21.99
C TYR A 124 -2.53 17.96 -21.10
N TYR A 125 -2.02 19.02 -21.70
CA TYR A 125 -1.56 20.24 -21.03
C TYR A 125 -1.95 21.48 -21.83
N ASN A 126 -1.77 22.67 -21.24
CA ASN A 126 -2.21 23.95 -21.81
C ASN A 126 -3.69 23.95 -22.17
N ASP A 127 -4.55 23.55 -21.22
CA ASP A 127 -6.00 23.50 -21.40
C ASP A 127 -6.46 22.53 -22.51
N ASN A 128 -5.76 21.41 -22.65
CA ASN A 128 -5.95 20.36 -23.67
C ASN A 128 -5.61 20.79 -25.11
N GLN A 129 -4.86 21.87 -25.29
CA GLN A 129 -4.39 22.29 -26.61
C GLN A 129 -3.16 21.51 -27.09
N ALA A 130 -2.47 20.82 -26.18
CA ALA A 130 -1.31 20.01 -26.48
C ALA A 130 -1.33 18.70 -25.68
N ALA A 131 -0.61 17.70 -26.18
CA ALA A 131 -0.56 16.37 -25.57
C ALA A 131 0.84 15.75 -25.66
N SER A 132 1.13 14.82 -24.76
CA SER A 132 2.26 13.90 -24.82
C SER A 132 1.76 12.48 -24.62
N TYR A 133 2.26 11.57 -25.45
CA TYR A 133 1.87 10.17 -25.46
C TYR A 133 3.08 9.29 -25.16
N GLY A 134 2.81 8.11 -24.59
CA GLY A 134 3.88 7.16 -24.34
C GLY A 134 3.40 5.83 -23.79
N SER A 135 4.36 5.07 -23.28
CA SER A 135 4.14 3.75 -22.68
C SER A 135 4.57 3.72 -21.21
N PHE A 136 4.13 2.65 -20.54
CA PHE A 136 4.55 2.34 -19.17
C PHE A 136 5.52 1.17 -19.17
N THR A 137 6.45 1.20 -18.22
CA THR A 137 7.11 0.00 -17.73
C THR A 137 6.97 -0.05 -16.22
N ALA A 138 6.88 -1.26 -15.66
CA ALA A 138 6.81 -1.49 -14.23
C ALA A 138 8.02 -2.31 -13.79
N SER A 139 8.60 -1.92 -12.66
CA SER A 139 9.64 -2.68 -11.97
C SER A 139 9.25 -2.83 -10.51
N LEU A 140 9.47 -4.01 -9.94
CA LEU A 140 9.17 -4.26 -8.54
C LEU A 140 9.96 -3.27 -7.65
N ALA A 141 9.27 -2.60 -6.74
CA ALA A 141 9.92 -1.75 -5.77
C ALA A 141 10.71 -2.61 -4.76
N PRO A 142 11.85 -2.13 -4.25
CA PRO A 142 12.60 -2.87 -3.23
C PRO A 142 11.70 -3.08 -2.01
N SER A 143 11.62 -4.33 -1.52
CA SER A 143 10.83 -4.62 -0.33
C SER A 143 11.41 -3.87 0.87
N THR A 144 10.59 -3.01 1.48
CA THR A 144 10.91 -2.48 2.80
C THR A 144 10.64 -3.60 3.78
N SER A 145 11.66 -4.41 4.09
CA SER A 145 11.56 -5.42 5.14
C SER A 145 10.96 -4.76 6.39
N PRO A 146 9.85 -5.29 6.94
CA PRO A 146 9.23 -4.69 8.11
C PRO A 146 10.31 -4.61 9.19
N VAL A 147 10.58 -3.40 9.66
CA VAL A 147 11.54 -3.16 10.74
C VAL A 147 11.11 -4.07 11.89
N PRO A 148 11.97 -4.99 12.37
CA PRO A 148 11.60 -5.88 13.46
C PRO A 148 11.06 -5.06 14.62
N GLU A 149 9.86 -5.37 15.08
CA GLU A 149 9.26 -4.67 16.21
C GLU A 149 10.29 -4.61 17.35
N PRO A 150 10.52 -3.42 17.92
CA PRO A 150 11.59 -3.27 18.88
C PRO A 150 11.35 -4.21 20.06
N GLN A 151 12.40 -4.93 20.46
CA GLN A 151 12.38 -5.88 21.59
C GLN A 151 11.89 -5.24 22.90
N SER A 152 11.72 -3.91 22.94
CA SER A 152 11.05 -3.16 23.99
C SER A 152 9.62 -3.64 24.26
N LEU A 153 8.87 -4.15 23.28
CA LEU A 153 7.52 -4.70 23.49
C LEU A 153 7.58 -6.01 24.29
N ALA A 154 8.52 -6.88 23.95
CA ALA A 154 8.81 -8.09 24.72
C ALA A 154 9.35 -7.77 26.12
N LEU A 155 10.22 -6.76 26.24
CA LEU A 155 10.76 -6.25 27.52
C LEU A 155 9.68 -5.62 28.40
N PHE A 156 8.73 -4.89 27.82
CA PHE A 156 7.60 -4.32 28.53
C PHE A 156 6.67 -5.42 29.05
N ALA A 157 6.33 -6.40 28.21
CA ALA A 157 5.51 -7.54 28.60
C ALA A 157 6.16 -8.39 29.71
N THR A 158 7.45 -8.69 29.58
CA THR A 158 8.20 -9.42 30.62
C THR A 158 8.36 -8.61 31.90
N GLY A 159 8.56 -7.30 31.81
CA GLY A 159 8.60 -6.39 32.96
C GLY A 159 7.27 -6.36 33.73
N LEU A 160 6.13 -6.34 33.03
CA LEU A 160 4.80 -6.35 33.64
C LEU A 160 4.52 -7.67 34.38
N LEU A 161 4.88 -8.80 33.77
CA LEU A 161 4.76 -10.13 34.39
C LEU A 161 5.69 -10.30 35.59
N GLY A 162 6.94 -9.82 35.48
CA GLY A 162 7.90 -9.81 36.59
C GLY A 162 7.42 -8.96 37.77
N GLY A 163 6.94 -7.75 37.50
CA GLY A 163 6.39 -6.84 38.51
C GLY A 163 5.15 -7.40 39.22
N ALA A 164 4.22 -7.98 38.47
CA ALA A 164 3.03 -8.62 39.04
C ALA A 164 3.37 -9.82 39.95
N GLY A 165 4.40 -10.59 39.60
CA GLY A 165 4.88 -11.72 40.42
C GLY A 165 5.47 -11.29 41.77
N VAL A 166 6.23 -10.19 41.80
CA VAL A 166 6.83 -9.65 43.03
C VAL A 166 5.77 -9.05 43.96
N LEU A 167 4.81 -8.31 43.41
CA LEU A 167 3.68 -7.76 44.18
C LEU A 167 2.80 -8.87 44.76
N GLY A 168 2.52 -9.93 44.00
CA GLY A 168 1.72 -11.07 44.47
C GLY A 168 2.35 -11.83 45.65
N ARG A 169 3.69 -11.91 45.72
CA ARG A 169 4.37 -12.52 46.89
C ARG A 169 4.21 -11.71 48.16
N ARG A 170 4.26 -10.37 48.09
CA ARG A 170 4.13 -9.51 49.27
C ARG A 170 2.75 -9.59 49.91
N PHE A 171 1.68 -9.60 49.12
CA PHE A 171 0.31 -9.66 49.66
C PHE A 171 -0.08 -11.03 50.24
N ARG A 172 0.60 -12.13 49.87
CA ARG A 172 0.39 -13.44 50.50
C ARG A 172 1.04 -13.58 51.88
N SER A 173 2.14 -12.86 52.12
CA SER A 173 2.84 -12.88 53.42
C SER A 173 2.11 -12.11 54.51
N VAL A 174 1.17 -11.22 54.16
CA VAL A 174 0.43 -10.38 55.13
C VAL A 174 -0.81 -11.10 55.67
N LYS A 175 -1.24 -12.21 55.06
CA LYS A 175 -2.51 -12.90 55.40
C LYS A 175 -2.36 -14.11 56.32
N SER A 176 -1.19 -14.33 56.93
CA SER A 176 -0.92 -15.48 57.82
C SER A 176 -0.65 -15.12 59.28
N ASN A 177 -1.24 -14.03 59.78
CA ASN A 177 -1.31 -13.73 61.21
C ASN A 177 -2.76 -13.75 61.67
#